data_AF-A0AAU9FC61-F1
#
_entry.id   AF-A0AAU9FC61-F1
#
_cell.length_a   1.000
_cell.length_b   1.000
_cell.length_c   1.000
_cell.angle_alpha   90.00
_cell.angle_beta   90.00
_cell.angle_gamma   90.00
#
_symmetry.space_group_name_H-M   'P 1'
#
loop_
_entity.id
_entity.type
_entity.pdbx_description
1 polymer ?
#
loop_
_entity_poly.entity_id
_entity_poly.type
_entity_poly.pdbx_seq_one_letter_code
_entity_poly.pdbx_strand_id
1 'polypeptide(L)'
;MVKNSTKIKALWVCYWINMIALVYWTCIHTYVYPLNRDPTSPTYFTDLYKVWTHAMPPIFFHFDHLIVAQPTRLLHFLYPLEFVWIYTGFTLVYYVMGGLDLKGRRYTYNVLNYTNPREALLTIGLISASSVFVSTLQYVVYRFRTFLARSVIPELIFASTTNS
;
A
#
# COMPACT_ATOMS: atom_id res chain seq x y z
N MET A 1 13.10 -24.02 -14.44
CA MET A 1 14.18 -23.94 -13.43
C MET A 1 14.41 -22.45 -13.09
N VAL A 2 13.77 -21.91 -12.04
CA VAL A 2 13.84 -20.44 -11.76
C VAL A 2 14.99 -20.15 -10.80
N LYS A 3 16.14 -19.76 -11.35
CA LYS A 3 17.43 -19.56 -10.66
C LYS A 3 17.53 -18.25 -9.84
N ASN A 4 16.43 -17.51 -9.62
CA ASN A 4 16.46 -16.19 -8.97
C ASN A 4 15.34 -16.00 -7.92
N SER A 5 15.23 -16.93 -6.97
CA SER A 5 14.24 -16.85 -5.87
C SER A 5 14.31 -15.54 -5.09
N THR A 6 15.52 -15.02 -4.82
CA THR A 6 15.72 -13.79 -4.03
C THR A 6 15.22 -12.54 -4.74
N LYS A 7 15.45 -12.40 -6.05
CA LYS A 7 15.01 -11.23 -6.82
C LYS A 7 13.48 -11.17 -6.91
N ILE A 8 12.84 -12.33 -7.07
CA ILE A 8 11.39 -12.45 -7.07
C ILE A 8 10.83 -12.05 -5.71
N LYS A 9 11.42 -12.54 -4.61
CA LYS A 9 11.03 -12.13 -3.24
C LYS A 9 11.21 -10.63 -3.00
N ALA A 10 12.32 -10.05 -3.45
CA ALA A 10 12.55 -8.60 -3.32
C ALA A 10 11.51 -7.80 -4.11
N LEU A 11 11.19 -8.20 -5.35
CA LEU A 11 10.13 -7.59 -6.15
C LEU A 11 8.77 -7.66 -5.45
N TRP A 12 8.46 -8.81 -4.83
CA TRP A 12 7.26 -8.97 -4.01
C TRP A 12 7.22 -7.99 -2.84
N VAL A 13 8.30 -7.91 -2.06
CA VAL A 13 8.39 -6.97 -0.94
C VAL A 13 8.20 -5.52 -1.42
N CYS A 14 8.89 -5.11 -2.48
CA CYS A 14 8.75 -3.77 -3.05
C CYS A 14 7.32 -3.48 -3.53
N TYR A 15 6.69 -4.44 -4.22
CA TYR A 15 5.30 -4.32 -4.67
C TYR A 15 4.33 -4.11 -3.50
N TRP A 16 4.43 -4.96 -2.48
CA TRP A 16 3.54 -4.94 -1.32
C TRP A 16 3.75 -3.70 -0.44
N ILE A 17 4.98 -3.20 -0.32
CA ILE A 17 5.27 -1.94 0.37
C ILE A 17 4.70 -0.74 -0.42
N ASN A 18 4.77 -0.75 -1.75
CA ASN A 18 4.17 0.32 -2.56
C ASN A 18 2.64 0.37 -2.42
N MET A 19 1.97 -0.75 -2.14
CA MET A 19 0.53 -0.75 -1.83
C MET A 19 0.20 0.02 -0.54
N ILE A 20 1.12 0.06 0.43
CA ILE A 20 0.96 0.90 1.63
C ILE A 20 0.95 2.37 1.24
N ALA A 21 1.77 2.78 0.27
CA ALA A 21 1.82 4.17 -0.18
C ALA A 21 0.45 4.65 -0.67
N LEU A 22 -0.33 3.77 -1.33
CA LEU A 22 -1.71 4.07 -1.73
C LEU A 22 -2.62 4.28 -0.51
N VAL A 23 -2.58 3.35 0.45
CA VAL A 23 -3.41 3.40 1.67
C VAL A 23 -3.07 4.63 2.52
N TYR A 24 -1.79 4.87 2.73
CA TYR A 24 -1.26 6.05 3.41
C TYR A 24 -1.73 7.33 2.70
N TRP A 25 -1.61 7.37 1.37
CA TRP A 25 -2.03 8.54 0.59
C TRP A 25 -3.53 8.78 0.63
N THR A 26 -4.37 7.75 0.47
CA THR A 26 -5.83 7.91 0.54
C THR A 26 -6.26 8.36 1.92
N CYS A 27 -5.75 7.75 2.99
CA CYS A 27 -6.08 8.16 4.36
C CYS A 27 -5.66 9.62 4.62
N ILE A 28 -4.45 10.03 4.21
CA ILE A 28 -3.98 11.39 4.48
C ILE A 28 -4.65 12.42 3.56
N HIS A 29 -4.85 12.10 2.29
CA HIS A 29 -5.52 13.00 1.33
C HIS A 29 -6.99 13.21 1.67
N THR A 30 -7.71 12.17 2.10
CA THR A 30 -9.12 12.28 2.43
C THR A 30 -9.35 12.95 3.79
N TYR A 31 -8.57 12.62 4.82
CA TYR A 31 -8.85 13.06 6.20
C TYR A 31 -7.99 14.22 6.69
N VAL A 32 -6.77 14.40 6.18
CA VAL A 32 -5.75 15.26 6.81
C VAL A 32 -5.41 16.48 5.98
N TYR A 33 -5.34 16.30 4.66
CA TYR A 33 -5.03 17.37 3.70
C TYR A 33 -6.05 18.52 3.71
N PRO A 34 -7.37 18.28 3.79
CA PRO A 34 -8.35 19.38 3.80
C PRO A 34 -8.18 20.28 5.03
N LEU A 35 -7.79 19.69 6.18
CA LEU A 35 -7.68 20.40 7.45
C LEU A 35 -6.43 21.30 7.57
N ASN A 36 -5.39 21.07 6.77
CA ASN A 36 -4.06 21.70 6.93
C ASN A 36 -3.54 22.38 5.65
N ARG A 37 -4.44 22.77 4.74
CA ARG A 37 -4.07 23.41 3.47
C ARG A 37 -3.62 24.86 3.70
N ASP A 38 -2.31 25.05 3.85
CA ASP A 38 -1.68 26.38 3.93
C ASP A 38 -0.81 26.64 2.68
N PRO A 39 -1.27 27.49 1.74
CA PRO A 39 -0.54 27.83 0.52
C PRO A 39 0.76 28.59 0.76
N THR A 40 0.95 29.17 1.95
CA THR A 40 2.12 30.00 2.29
C THR A 40 3.27 29.19 2.89
N SER A 41 3.04 27.91 3.19
CA SER A 41 4.05 27.07 3.81
C SER A 41 5.20 26.73 2.84
N PRO A 42 6.47 26.75 3.29
CA PRO A 42 7.62 26.39 2.45
C PRO A 42 7.64 24.91 2.06
N THR A 43 6.79 24.10 2.70
CA THR A 43 6.54 22.67 2.43
C THR A 43 5.34 22.44 1.50
N TYR A 44 4.77 23.50 0.92
CA TYR A 44 3.63 23.39 0.01
C TYR A 44 4.08 22.80 -1.33
N PHE A 45 3.63 21.58 -1.62
CA PHE A 45 3.75 20.98 -2.95
C PHE A 45 2.45 21.12 -3.73
N THR A 46 2.55 21.18 -5.07
CA THR A 46 1.39 21.19 -5.95
C THR A 46 0.59 19.89 -5.81
N ASP A 47 -0.72 19.98 -6.03
CA ASP A 47 -1.60 18.80 -5.93
C ASP A 47 -1.20 17.73 -6.97
N LEU A 48 -0.71 18.14 -8.15
CA LEU A 48 -0.13 17.24 -9.15
C LEU A 48 1.09 16.48 -8.63
N TYR A 49 2.04 17.16 -7.97
CA TYR A 49 3.23 16.50 -7.42
C TYR A 49 2.86 15.43 -6.39
N LYS A 50 1.87 15.70 -5.54
CA LYS A 50 1.40 14.75 -4.52
C LYS A 50 0.76 13.51 -5.15
N VAL A 51 -0.06 13.70 -6.18
CA VAL A 51 -0.66 12.58 -6.94
C VAL A 51 0.45 11.78 -7.63
N TRP A 52 1.40 12.47 -8.27
CA TRP A 52 2.50 11.84 -8.98
C TRP A 52 3.40 11.00 -8.07
N THR A 53 3.72 11.49 -6.88
CA THR A 53 4.65 10.83 -5.96
C THR A 53 4.03 9.70 -5.15
N HIS A 54 2.71 9.76 -4.90
CA HIS A 54 2.08 8.85 -3.95
C HIS A 54 0.95 7.99 -4.54
N ALA A 55 0.21 8.49 -5.53
CA ALA A 55 -0.88 7.74 -6.15
C ALA A 55 -0.44 6.99 -7.43
N MET A 56 0.44 7.58 -8.24
CA MET A 56 0.87 6.97 -9.50
C MET A 56 1.68 5.67 -9.33
N PRO A 57 2.68 5.58 -8.42
CA PRO A 57 3.46 4.35 -8.25
C PRO A 57 2.60 3.11 -7.95
N PRO A 58 1.68 3.11 -6.96
CA PRO A 58 0.85 1.94 -6.70
C PRO A 58 -0.07 1.59 -7.88
N ILE A 59 -0.57 2.57 -8.65
CA ILE A 59 -1.37 2.30 -9.85
C ILE A 59 -0.55 1.52 -10.88
N PHE A 60 0.67 1.99 -11.20
CA PHE A 60 1.53 1.29 -12.16
C PHE A 60 1.94 -0.10 -11.69
N PHE A 61 2.32 -0.24 -10.42
CA PHE A 61 2.61 -1.55 -9.84
C PHE A 61 1.39 -2.48 -9.91
N HIS A 62 0.19 -1.97 -9.68
CA HIS A 62 -1.03 -2.78 -9.77
C HIS A 62 -1.27 -3.31 -11.20
N PHE A 63 -1.09 -2.46 -12.22
CA PHE A 63 -1.19 -2.90 -13.61
C PHE A 63 -0.09 -3.90 -13.99
N ASP A 64 1.15 -3.68 -13.57
CA ASP A 64 2.25 -4.63 -13.77
C ASP A 64 1.90 -6.00 -13.17
N HIS A 65 1.35 -6.01 -11.95
CA HIS A 65 0.89 -7.22 -11.29
C HIS A 65 -0.23 -7.94 -12.06
N LEU A 66 -1.16 -7.19 -12.65
CA LEU A 66 -2.19 -7.75 -13.52
C LEU A 66 -1.59 -8.37 -14.78
N ILE A 67 -0.70 -7.67 -15.48
CA ILE A 67 -0.09 -8.12 -16.74
C ILE A 67 0.81 -9.35 -16.52
N VAL A 68 1.69 -9.31 -15.52
CA VAL A 68 2.67 -10.37 -15.22
C VAL A 68 2.01 -11.61 -14.60
N ALA A 69 0.76 -11.49 -14.14
CA ALA A 69 0.00 -12.59 -13.51
C ALA A 69 0.73 -13.22 -12.32
N GLN A 70 1.37 -12.39 -11.50
CA GLN A 70 2.16 -12.86 -10.36
C GLN A 70 1.28 -13.61 -9.35
N PRO A 71 1.75 -14.76 -8.81
CA PRO A 71 0.95 -15.56 -7.90
C PRO A 71 0.85 -14.96 -6.50
N THR A 72 -0.26 -14.29 -6.16
CA THR A 72 -0.48 -13.80 -4.79
C THR A 72 -0.89 -14.92 -3.86
N ARG A 73 -0.33 -14.89 -2.65
CA ARG A 73 -0.69 -15.73 -1.52
C ARG A 73 -1.27 -14.86 -0.41
N LEU A 74 -2.16 -15.40 0.41
CA LEU A 74 -2.77 -14.64 1.51
C LEU A 74 -1.71 -14.05 2.46
N LEU A 75 -0.65 -14.80 2.78
CA LEU A 75 0.42 -14.38 3.69
C LEU A 75 1.16 -13.09 3.29
N HIS A 76 0.99 -12.58 2.07
CA HIS A 76 1.66 -11.34 1.68
C HIS A 76 1.14 -10.09 2.40
N PHE A 77 0.00 -10.15 3.11
CA PHE A 77 -0.44 -9.04 3.98
C PHE A 77 0.56 -8.75 5.12
N LEU A 78 1.45 -9.70 5.46
CA LEU A 78 2.45 -9.52 6.50
C LEU A 78 3.47 -8.43 6.15
N TYR A 79 3.88 -8.33 4.87
CA TYR A 79 4.85 -7.33 4.43
C TYR A 79 4.39 -5.89 4.69
N PRO A 80 3.17 -5.47 4.28
CA PRO A 80 2.71 -4.12 4.59
C PRO A 80 2.44 -3.92 6.08
N LEU A 81 1.97 -4.95 6.78
CA LEU A 81 1.69 -4.86 8.21
C LEU A 81 2.98 -4.65 9.03
N GLU A 82 4.03 -5.43 8.76
CA GLU A 82 5.34 -5.27 9.40
C GLU A 82 5.90 -3.87 9.21
N PHE A 83 5.81 -3.32 7.99
CA PHE A 83 6.27 -1.97 7.71
C PHE A 83 5.51 -0.90 8.52
N VAL A 84 4.19 -1.02 8.63
CA VAL A 84 3.35 -0.12 9.46
C VAL A 84 3.79 -0.15 10.93
N TRP A 85 4.05 -1.35 11.48
CA TRP A 85 4.49 -1.49 12.86
C TRP A 85 5.92 -1.00 13.11
N ILE A 86 6.85 -1.27 12.20
CA ILE A 86 8.23 -0.76 12.29
C ILE A 86 8.20 0.78 12.27
N TYR A 87 7.43 1.37 11.36
CA TYR A 87 7.30 2.82 11.28
C TYR A 87 6.64 3.41 12.54
N THR A 88 5.62 2.74 13.07
CA THR A 88 4.96 3.12 14.32
C THR A 88 5.93 3.10 15.50
N GLY A 89 6.80 2.09 15.59
CA GLY A 89 7.86 2.01 16.59
C GLY A 89 8.85 3.16 16.46
N PHE A 90 9.28 3.47 15.23
CA PHE A 90 10.14 4.62 14.96
C PHE A 90 9.49 5.94 15.41
N THR A 91 8.24 6.20 15.05
CA THR A 91 7.56 7.46 15.41
C THR A 91 7.28 7.58 16.91
N LEU A 92 7.06 6.45 17.59
CA LEU A 92 6.92 6.42 19.05
C LEU A 92 8.24 6.77 19.74
N VAL A 93 9.36 6.17 19.31
CA VAL A 93 10.70 6.50 19.83
C VAL A 93 11.02 7.97 19.59
N TYR A 94 10.76 8.47 18.37
CA TYR A 94 10.93 9.87 18.02
C TYR A 94 10.15 10.81 18.96
N TYR A 95 8.89 10.47 19.26
CA TYR A 95 8.05 11.24 20.19
C TYR A 95 8.62 11.25 21.62
N VAL A 96 8.94 10.07 22.16
CA VAL A 96 9.44 9.92 23.53
C VAL A 96 10.76 10.67 23.73
N MET A 97 11.66 10.59 22.75
CA MET A 97 12.94 11.31 22.76
C MET A 97 12.80 12.84 22.56
N GLY A 98 11.60 13.34 22.30
CA GLY A 98 11.38 14.78 22.12
C GLY A 98 11.78 15.29 20.73
N GLY A 99 11.78 14.43 19.71
CA GLY A 99 12.05 14.82 18.33
C GLY A 99 11.10 15.93 17.86
N LEU A 100 11.67 16.95 17.23
CA LEU A 100 10.94 18.11 16.71
C LEU A 100 10.98 18.13 15.18
N ASP A 101 9.82 18.38 14.57
CA ASP A 101 9.70 18.68 13.15
C ASP A 101 10.26 20.09 12.86
N LEU A 102 10.41 20.45 11.57
CA LEU A 102 10.84 21.77 11.09
C LEU A 102 10.04 22.94 11.66
N LYS A 103 8.81 22.68 12.13
CA LYS A 103 7.94 23.67 12.79
C LYS A 103 8.00 23.64 14.32
N GLY A 104 8.95 22.93 14.92
CA GLY A 104 9.09 22.79 16.38
C GLY A 104 8.02 21.92 17.03
N ARG A 105 7.34 21.05 16.26
CA ARG A 105 6.25 20.21 16.75
C ARG A 105 6.78 18.83 17.15
N ARG A 106 6.33 18.30 18.28
CA ARG A 106 6.75 16.98 18.81
C ARG A 106 6.07 15.80 18.11
N TYR A 107 5.76 15.91 16.83
CA TYR A 107 5.16 14.83 16.04
C TYR A 107 5.59 14.95 14.58
N THR A 108 5.83 13.81 13.93
CA THR A 108 6.20 13.77 12.50
C THR A 108 4.99 14.09 11.62
N TYR A 109 3.83 13.55 11.97
CA TYR A 109 2.55 13.82 11.31
C TYR A 109 1.50 14.16 12.34
N ASN A 110 0.60 15.10 12.02
CA ASN A 110 -0.44 15.53 12.96
C ASN A 110 -1.36 14.38 13.38
N VAL A 111 -1.58 13.40 12.49
CA VAL A 111 -2.35 12.17 12.77
C VAL A 111 -1.65 11.20 13.70
N LEU A 112 -0.33 11.31 13.85
CA LEU A 112 0.48 10.54 14.80
C LEU A 112 0.87 11.41 16.01
N ASN A 113 0.02 12.38 16.36
CA ASN A 113 0.23 13.17 17.56
C ASN A 113 -0.12 12.36 18.81
N TYR A 114 0.91 11.78 19.44
CA TYR A 114 0.77 10.96 20.64
C TYR A 114 0.32 11.73 21.89
N THR A 115 0.30 13.07 21.86
CA THR A 115 -0.34 13.87 22.91
C THR A 115 -1.84 13.61 22.97
N ASN A 116 -2.46 13.28 21.83
CA ASN A 116 -3.83 12.80 21.72
C ASN A 116 -3.83 11.33 21.26
N PRO A 117 -3.59 10.37 22.17
CA PRO A 117 -3.34 8.97 21.80
C PRO A 117 -4.50 8.32 21.04
N ARG A 118 -5.73 8.82 21.23
CA ARG A 118 -6.93 8.36 20.51
C ARG A 118 -6.79 8.51 19.00
N GLU A 119 -6.37 9.67 18.52
CA GLU A 119 -6.26 9.94 17.07
C GLU A 119 -5.11 9.15 16.45
N ALA A 120 -3.99 9.02 17.18
CA ALA A 120 -2.86 8.21 16.76
C ALA A 120 -3.24 6.72 16.65
N LEU A 121 -3.92 6.17 17.65
CA LEU A 121 -4.39 4.78 17.65
C LEU A 121 -5.41 4.52 16.55
N LEU A 122 -6.36 5.43 16.33
CA LEU A 122 -7.33 5.31 15.24
C LEU A 122 -6.64 5.30 13.88
N THR A 123 -5.65 6.17 13.66
CA THR A 123 -4.89 6.23 12.41
C THR A 123 -4.09 4.95 12.16
N ILE A 124 -3.35 4.46 13.18
CA ILE A 124 -2.58 3.22 13.08
C ILE A 124 -3.51 2.03 12.81
N GLY A 125 -4.64 1.96 13.52
CA GLY A 125 -5.66 0.94 13.34
C GLY A 125 -6.27 0.96 11.93
N LEU A 126 -6.63 2.13 11.43
CA LEU A 126 -7.21 2.31 10.09
C LEU A 126 -6.21 1.89 9.00
N ILE A 127 -4.96 2.36 9.07
CA ILE A 127 -3.92 1.99 8.09
C ILE A 127 -3.65 0.49 8.12
N SER A 128 -3.59 -0.12 9.31
CA SER A 128 -3.41 -1.56 9.47
C SER A 128 -4.58 -2.35 8.87
N ALA A 129 -5.81 -1.95 9.18
CA ALA A 129 -7.03 -2.58 8.65
C ALA A 129 -7.13 -2.44 7.13
N SER A 130 -6.87 -1.25 6.59
CA SER A 130 -6.85 -1.00 5.14
C SER A 130 -5.76 -1.81 4.44
N SER A 131 -4.58 -1.98 5.06
CA SER A 131 -3.51 -2.81 4.50
C SER A 131 -3.92 -4.28 4.37
N VAL A 132 -4.59 -4.83 5.39
CA VAL A 132 -5.15 -6.19 5.36
C VAL A 132 -6.26 -6.30 4.31
N PHE A 133 -7.15 -5.31 4.25
CA PHE A 133 -8.25 -5.27 3.29
C PHE A 133 -7.75 -5.28 1.84
N VAL A 134 -6.82 -4.39 1.49
CA VAL A 134 -6.23 -4.32 0.14
C VAL A 134 -5.52 -5.61 -0.21
N SER A 135 -4.77 -6.21 0.73
CA SER A 135 -4.10 -7.50 0.50
C SER A 135 -5.07 -8.64 0.25
N THR A 136 -6.18 -8.65 0.97
CA THR A 136 -7.25 -9.63 0.79
C THR A 136 -7.92 -9.44 -0.57
N LEU A 137 -8.20 -8.20 -0.97
CA LEU A 137 -8.79 -7.89 -2.27
C LEU A 137 -7.89 -8.37 -3.42
N GLN A 138 -6.58 -8.17 -3.32
CA GLN A 138 -5.64 -8.66 -4.34
C GLN A 138 -5.60 -10.19 -4.42
N TYR A 139 -5.69 -10.88 -3.28
CA TYR A 139 -5.83 -12.33 -3.26
C TYR A 139 -7.12 -12.79 -3.95
N VAL A 140 -8.25 -12.09 -3.72
CA VAL A 140 -9.52 -12.36 -4.41
C VAL A 140 -9.39 -12.15 -5.92
N VAL A 141 -8.76 -11.06 -6.36
CA VAL A 141 -8.51 -10.80 -7.80
C VAL A 141 -7.69 -11.92 -8.42
N TYR A 142 -6.61 -12.36 -7.77
CA TYR A 142 -5.83 -13.50 -8.24
C TYR A 142 -6.66 -14.79 -8.33
N ARG A 143 -7.44 -15.10 -7.29
CA ARG A 143 -8.30 -16.29 -7.28
C ARG A 143 -9.33 -16.24 -8.40
N PHE A 144 -9.97 -15.10 -8.61
CA PHE A 144 -10.92 -14.87 -9.69
C PHE A 144 -10.29 -15.07 -11.07
N ARG A 145 -9.08 -14.54 -11.30
CA ARG A 145 -8.34 -14.75 -12.55
C ARG A 145 -8.02 -16.23 -12.79
N THR A 146 -7.55 -16.93 -11.77
CA THR A 146 -7.25 -18.38 -11.90
C THR A 146 -8.51 -19.20 -12.13
N PHE A 147 -9.66 -18.76 -11.61
CA PHE A 147 -10.95 -19.38 -11.87
C PHE A 147 -11.38 -19.17 -13.33
N LEU A 148 -11.38 -17.92 -13.83
CA LEU A 148 -11.70 -17.63 -15.22
C LEU A 148 -10.80 -18.37 -16.22
N ALA A 149 -9.49 -18.39 -15.96
CA ALA A 149 -8.55 -19.14 -16.79
C ALA A 149 -8.89 -20.65 -16.81
N ARG A 150 -9.27 -21.22 -15.66
CA ARG A 150 -9.67 -22.63 -15.59
C ARG A 150 -11.01 -22.93 -16.25
N SER A 151 -11.95 -21.98 -16.28
CA SER A 151 -13.26 -22.20 -16.89
C SER A 151 -13.23 -22.02 -18.41
N VAL A 152 -12.46 -21.06 -18.93
CA VAL A 152 -12.46 -20.68 -20.35
C VAL A 152 -11.48 -21.50 -21.19
N ILE A 153 -10.31 -21.87 -20.63
CA ILE A 153 -9.27 -22.61 -21.38
C ILE A 153 -9.74 -24.03 -21.80
N PRO A 154 -10.47 -24.81 -20.97
CA PRO A 154 -11.00 -26.09 -21.40
C PRO A 154 -11.96 -25.96 -22.58
N GLU A 155 -12.88 -25.00 -22.55
CA GLU A 155 -13.82 -24.77 -23.66
C GLU A 155 -13.10 -24.43 -24.97
N LEU A 156 -12.05 -23.61 -24.92
CA LEU A 156 -11.24 -23.28 -26.10
C LEU A 156 -10.50 -24.50 -26.68
N ILE A 157 -9.98 -25.38 -25.83
CA ILE A 157 -9.28 -26.60 -26.26
C ILE A 157 -10.28 -27.58 -26.89
N PHE A 158 -11.44 -27.79 -26.27
CA PHE A 158 -12.48 -28.66 -26.82
C PHE A 158 -13.03 -28.13 -28.15
N ALA A 159 -13.27 -26.82 -28.27
CA ALA A 159 -13.74 -26.19 -29.50
C ALA A 159 -12.71 -26.27 -30.65
N SER A 160 -11.40 -26.28 -30.36
CA SER A 160 -10.39 -26.45 -31.41
C SER A 160 -10.30 -27.89 -31.92
N THR A 161 -10.56 -28.89 -31.07
CA THR A 161 -10.53 -30.31 -31.44
C THR A 161 -11.76 -30.80 -32.20
N THR A 162 -12.91 -30.11 -32.09
CA THR A 162 -14.13 -30.48 -32.83
C THR A 162 -14.22 -29.88 -34.23
N ASN A 163 -13.37 -28.88 -34.53
CA ASN A 163 -13.34 -28.16 -35.80
C ASN A 163 -12.18 -28.61 -36.73
N SER A 164 -11.48 -29.69 -36.39
CA SER A 164 -10.40 -30.33 -37.17
C SER A 164 -10.82 -31.73 -37.61
#